data_AF-G1VXU0-F1
#
_entry.id   AF-G1VXU0-F1
#
_cell.length_a   1.000
_cell.length_b   1.000
_cell.length_c   1.000
_cell.angle_alpha   90.00
_cell.angle_beta   90.00
_cell.angle_gamma   90.00
#
_symmetry.space_group_name_H-M   'P 1'
#
loop_
_entity.id
_entity.type
_entity.pdbx_description
1 polymer ?
#
loop_
_entity_poly.entity_id
_entity_poly.type
_entity_poly.pdbx_seq_one_letter_code
_entity_poly.pdbx_strand_id
1 'polypeptide(L)'
;MKSKTLIAGLMFFLCIGSLSIKANEQPQDLFVNEETEIETIVIEGKINHLLKQYVNSESALVEAKSKYSEVFEYIKEQYHLSDISHDNFKDYQEKINIAFGNNEINEKYYYPVLAFFDIYENTDENLEVKSIVKNHNLNKRNLNENESDITEKLIDLLPMSNPYVDDHNVQSETGIAEYNAIYNNSDPNEPEISTFTYAKFAAIAYAEYYSEHASESNYPYYNGADCTNFVSQVAFNGGKMYIQPNPGNKEIGWWHTPLMQGVTQAESISWIRADRFVKFWGTQLETTSFRTFSATVRSGDYISVDMGDDGKWDHCGFVTDWNNTEETYNYTFPNSSSTITMKYHDFKIAQHTSDTHDWVSSSRINWEAAGPEAASRGRYALVKRSNFVNGQN
;
A
#
# COMPACT_ATOMS: atom_id res chain seq x y z
N MET A 1 34.20 56.66 61.58
CA MET A 1 34.87 56.08 60.39
C MET A 1 33.90 55.11 59.73
N LYS A 2 33.44 55.46 58.52
CA LYS A 2 33.02 54.61 57.37
C LYS A 2 32.19 53.37 57.71
N SER A 3 30.87 53.41 57.55
CA SER A 3 30.15 53.06 56.31
C SER A 3 30.77 51.87 55.56
N LYS A 4 30.05 50.76 55.48
CA LYS A 4 30.08 49.85 54.32
C LYS A 4 28.82 48.99 54.35
N THR A 5 27.83 49.48 53.60
CA THR A 5 26.91 48.75 52.74
C THR A 5 27.29 47.28 52.55
N LEU A 6 26.42 46.35 52.95
CA LEU A 6 26.38 45.03 52.32
C LEU A 6 25.10 44.97 51.50
N ILE A 7 25.31 44.97 50.19
CA ILE A 7 24.32 44.92 49.13
C ILE A 7 23.60 43.57 49.21
N ALA A 8 22.28 43.63 49.08
CA ALA A 8 21.41 42.48 48.87
C ALA A 8 21.91 41.64 47.68
N GLY A 9 22.39 40.44 47.97
CA GLY A 9 22.58 39.40 46.96
C GLY A 9 21.20 38.85 46.58
N LEU A 10 20.57 39.50 45.60
CA LEU A 10 19.42 38.96 44.89
C LEU A 10 19.90 37.67 44.19
N MET A 11 19.66 36.51 44.80
CA MET A 11 19.81 35.23 44.12
C MET A 11 18.78 35.18 43.00
N PHE A 12 19.23 35.51 41.80
CA PHE A 12 18.54 35.28 40.55
C PHE A 12 18.52 33.75 40.38
N PHE A 13 17.47 33.09 40.89
CA PHE A 13 17.07 31.79 40.38
C PHE A 13 16.68 32.02 38.93
N LEU A 14 17.62 31.79 38.01
CA LEU A 14 17.28 31.45 36.65
C LEU A 14 16.43 30.19 36.74
N CYS A 15 15.11 30.38 36.71
CA CYS A 15 14.20 29.39 36.18
C CYS A 15 14.75 29.06 34.79
N ILE A 16 15.51 27.98 34.70
CA ILE A 16 15.72 27.29 33.45
C ILE A 16 14.32 26.81 33.10
N GLY A 17 13.61 27.64 32.33
CA GLY A 17 12.37 27.24 31.72
C GLY A 17 12.65 25.92 31.04
N SER A 18 11.89 24.91 31.43
CA SER A 18 11.75 23.72 30.62
C SER A 18 11.44 24.21 29.22
N LEU A 19 12.44 24.14 28.33
CA LEU A 19 12.22 24.06 26.91
C LEU A 19 11.38 22.80 26.73
N SER A 20 10.06 22.96 26.86
CA SER A 20 9.16 22.09 26.13
C SER A 20 9.53 22.34 24.69
N ILE A 21 10.31 21.40 24.15
CA ILE A 21 10.40 21.22 22.71
C ILE A 21 8.95 21.06 22.30
N LYS A 22 8.37 22.15 21.75
CA LYS A 22 7.12 22.04 21.02
C LYS A 22 7.37 20.92 20.02
N ALA A 23 6.57 19.87 20.13
CA ALA A 23 6.48 18.87 19.08
C ALA A 23 6.42 19.64 17.76
N ASN A 24 7.34 19.29 16.85
CA ASN A 24 7.40 19.79 15.49
C ASN A 24 5.96 19.92 14.98
N GLU A 25 5.49 21.14 14.77
CA GLU A 25 4.16 21.39 14.20
C GLU A 25 4.18 20.75 12.81
N GLN A 26 3.67 19.50 12.73
CA GLN A 26 3.48 18.78 11.48
C GLN A 26 2.63 19.67 10.59
N PRO A 27 2.98 19.90 9.30
CA PRO A 27 2.24 20.85 8.49
C PRO A 27 0.77 20.40 8.37
N GLN A 28 -0.13 21.12 9.05
CA GLN A 28 -1.55 20.81 9.17
C GLN A 28 -2.37 21.12 7.89
N ASP A 29 -1.71 21.38 6.77
CA ASP A 29 -2.32 22.13 5.66
C ASP A 29 -2.86 21.28 4.51
N LEU A 30 -2.78 19.95 4.57
CA LEU A 30 -3.15 19.11 3.43
C LEU A 30 -4.21 18.06 3.65
N PHE A 31 -4.26 17.46 4.82
CA PHE A 31 -5.24 16.43 5.07
C PHE A 31 -6.54 17.08 5.44
N VAL A 32 -7.63 16.38 5.19
CA VAL A 32 -8.86 16.64 5.94
C VAL A 32 -8.49 16.62 7.42
N ASN A 33 -8.70 17.76 8.10
CA ASN A 33 -8.29 17.99 9.47
C ASN A 33 -9.27 17.38 10.49
N GLU A 34 -10.19 16.54 10.00
CA GLU A 34 -11.05 15.71 10.83
C GLU A 34 -10.25 14.67 11.60
N GLU A 35 -10.67 14.47 12.85
CA GLU A 35 -10.09 13.45 13.71
C GLU A 35 -10.32 12.05 13.11
N THR A 36 -9.28 11.22 13.18
CA THR A 36 -9.36 9.81 12.81
C THR A 36 -9.27 8.93 14.04
N GLU A 37 -9.90 7.77 14.00
CA GLU A 37 -9.87 6.79 15.07
C GLU A 37 -9.60 5.37 14.55
N ILE A 38 -9.14 4.51 15.45
CA ILE A 38 -9.00 3.07 15.23
C ILE A 38 -9.82 2.38 16.33
N GLU A 39 -10.97 1.85 15.93
CA GLU A 39 -11.80 1.04 16.82
C GLU A 39 -11.25 -0.39 16.97
N THR A 40 -11.79 -1.15 17.93
CA THR A 40 -11.47 -2.57 18.09
C THR A 40 -12.72 -3.42 18.10
N ILE A 41 -12.58 -4.68 17.66
CA ILE A 41 -13.66 -5.67 17.62
C ILE A 41 -13.14 -7.04 18.08
N VAL A 42 -13.99 -7.80 18.78
CA VAL A 42 -13.66 -9.18 19.20
C VAL A 42 -14.16 -10.16 18.15
N ILE A 43 -13.25 -10.95 17.59
CA ILE A 43 -13.51 -12.00 16.60
C ILE A 43 -12.79 -13.26 17.08
N GLU A 44 -13.52 -14.36 17.21
CA GLU A 44 -13.01 -15.66 17.68
C GLU A 44 -12.26 -15.58 19.03
N GLY A 45 -12.75 -14.70 19.91
CA GLY A 45 -12.16 -14.47 21.25
C GLY A 45 -10.89 -13.63 21.25
N LYS A 46 -10.42 -13.13 20.11
CA LYS A 46 -9.26 -12.25 19.98
C LYS A 46 -9.69 -10.81 19.67
N ILE A 47 -8.96 -9.84 20.22
CA ILE A 47 -9.14 -8.42 19.90
C ILE A 47 -8.45 -8.15 18.56
N ASN A 48 -9.19 -7.55 17.63
CA ASN A 48 -8.71 -7.12 16.33
C ASN A 48 -8.96 -5.61 16.19
N HIS A 49 -8.08 -4.92 15.47
CA HIS A 49 -8.25 -3.52 15.12
C HIS A 49 -9.11 -3.41 13.87
N LEU A 50 -10.02 -2.45 13.86
CA LEU A 50 -10.69 -2.02 12.63
C LEU A 50 -9.77 -1.08 11.84
N LEU A 51 -10.11 -0.81 10.58
CA LEU A 51 -9.36 0.12 9.75
C LEU A 51 -9.47 1.53 10.31
N LYS A 52 -8.45 2.37 10.09
CA LYS A 52 -8.50 3.76 10.49
C LYS A 52 -9.61 4.49 9.74
N GLN A 53 -10.51 5.15 10.45
CA GLN A 53 -11.64 5.88 9.84
C GLN A 53 -11.70 7.31 10.37
N TYR A 54 -12.41 8.19 9.65
CA TYR A 54 -12.81 9.49 10.20
C TYR A 54 -13.86 9.31 11.30
N VAL A 55 -13.71 10.03 12.41
CA VAL A 55 -14.71 10.08 13.49
C VAL A 55 -16.06 10.61 12.95
N ASN A 56 -16.01 11.53 11.99
CA ASN A 56 -17.18 12.01 11.26
C ASN A 56 -16.90 12.06 9.75
N SER A 57 -17.31 11.01 9.03
CA SER A 57 -17.11 10.90 7.59
C SER A 57 -17.87 11.97 6.79
N GLU A 58 -19.07 12.38 7.21
CA GLU A 58 -19.83 13.44 6.53
C GLU A 58 -19.09 14.78 6.57
N SER A 59 -18.60 15.18 7.75
CA SER A 59 -17.76 16.37 7.90
C SER A 59 -16.48 16.26 7.09
N ALA A 60 -15.85 15.09 7.09
CA ALA A 60 -14.62 14.83 6.33
C ALA A 60 -14.81 15.05 4.82
N LEU A 61 -15.92 14.58 4.26
CA LEU A 61 -16.26 14.79 2.85
C LEU A 61 -16.53 16.28 2.55
N VAL A 62 -17.20 17.00 3.46
CA VAL A 62 -17.44 18.45 3.30
C VAL A 62 -16.12 19.22 3.28
N GLU A 63 -15.19 18.90 4.17
CA GLU A 63 -13.88 19.54 4.18
C GLU A 63 -13.08 19.18 2.93
N ALA A 64 -13.04 17.90 2.54
CA ALA A 64 -12.37 17.45 1.32
C ALA A 64 -12.87 18.21 0.09
N LYS A 65 -14.19 18.39 -0.05
CA LYS A 65 -14.81 19.19 -1.12
C LYS A 65 -14.28 20.61 -1.17
N SER A 66 -14.17 21.26 -0.01
CA SER A 66 -13.65 22.62 0.07
C SER A 66 -12.17 22.67 -0.28
N LYS A 67 -11.37 21.72 0.26
CA LYS A 67 -9.92 21.72 0.17
C LYS A 67 -9.40 21.31 -1.21
N TYR A 68 -10.08 20.38 -1.87
CA TYR A 68 -9.71 19.84 -3.19
C TYR A 68 -10.70 20.20 -4.30
N SER A 69 -11.38 21.34 -4.15
CA SER A 69 -12.40 21.81 -5.11
C SER A 69 -11.91 21.86 -6.56
N GLU A 70 -10.66 22.27 -6.80
CA GLU A 70 -10.06 22.30 -8.15
C GLU A 70 -10.07 20.90 -8.81
N VAL A 71 -9.70 19.86 -8.06
CA VAL A 71 -9.69 18.48 -8.56
C VAL A 71 -11.11 17.97 -8.77
N PHE A 72 -11.99 18.15 -7.78
CA PHE A 72 -13.34 17.60 -7.87
C PHE A 72 -14.20 18.30 -8.93
N GLU A 73 -14.07 19.61 -9.12
CA GLU A 73 -14.77 20.30 -10.22
C GLU A 73 -14.19 19.89 -11.59
N TYR A 74 -12.87 19.73 -11.71
CA TYR A 74 -12.26 19.22 -12.95
C TYR A 74 -12.85 17.85 -13.34
N ILE A 75 -12.83 16.90 -12.40
CA ILE A 75 -13.33 15.53 -12.65
C ILE A 75 -14.82 15.52 -12.96
N LYS A 76 -15.60 16.30 -12.21
CA LYS A 76 -17.03 16.49 -12.46
C LYS A 76 -17.30 16.96 -13.88
N GLU A 77 -16.60 17.99 -14.34
CA GLU A 77 -16.79 18.56 -15.67
C GLU A 77 -16.33 17.62 -16.78
N GLN A 78 -15.13 17.04 -16.65
CA GLN A 78 -14.54 16.17 -17.68
C GLN A 78 -15.32 14.87 -17.87
N TYR A 79 -15.80 14.27 -16.78
CA TYR A 79 -16.47 12.97 -16.80
C TYR A 79 -17.99 13.06 -16.65
N HIS A 80 -18.54 14.28 -16.64
CA HIS A 80 -19.98 14.54 -16.54
C HIS A 80 -20.65 13.89 -15.32
N LEU A 81 -19.95 13.89 -14.18
CA LEU A 81 -20.47 13.33 -12.93
C LEU A 81 -21.37 14.35 -12.20
N SER A 82 -22.22 13.85 -11.30
CA SER A 82 -22.85 14.70 -10.29
C SER A 82 -21.83 15.12 -9.23
N ASP A 83 -22.14 16.16 -8.44
CA ASP A 83 -21.31 16.57 -7.30
C ASP A 83 -20.92 15.36 -6.45
N ILE A 84 -19.65 15.33 -6.00
CA ILE A 84 -19.15 14.23 -5.20
C ILE A 84 -20.00 14.04 -3.94
N SER A 85 -20.22 12.79 -3.55
CA SER A 85 -21.09 12.36 -2.48
C SER A 85 -20.63 10.98 -2.00
N HIS A 86 -21.21 10.52 -0.90
CA HIS A 86 -20.97 9.16 -0.44
C HIS A 86 -21.41 8.09 -1.46
N ASP A 87 -22.38 8.39 -2.32
CA ASP A 87 -22.90 7.42 -3.29
C ASP A 87 -22.02 7.27 -4.53
N ASN A 88 -21.13 8.24 -4.83
CA ASN A 88 -20.34 8.28 -6.06
C ASN A 88 -18.84 8.56 -5.85
N PHE A 89 -18.33 8.56 -4.62
CA PHE A 89 -16.91 8.86 -4.37
C PHE A 89 -15.96 7.86 -5.04
N LYS A 90 -16.36 6.59 -5.18
CA LYS A 90 -15.58 5.56 -5.88
C LYS A 90 -15.44 5.85 -7.37
N ASP A 91 -16.49 6.39 -8.01
CA ASP A 91 -16.39 6.87 -9.39
C ASP A 91 -15.39 8.02 -9.50
N TYR A 92 -15.42 8.96 -8.55
CA TYR A 92 -14.43 10.04 -8.48
C TYR A 92 -13.00 9.52 -8.33
N GLN A 93 -12.77 8.57 -7.41
CA GLN A 93 -11.46 7.95 -7.19
C GLN A 93 -10.93 7.30 -8.47
N GLU A 94 -11.76 6.49 -9.16
CA GLU A 94 -11.40 5.88 -10.45
C GLU A 94 -11.00 6.93 -11.49
N LYS A 95 -11.81 8.00 -11.65
CA LYS A 95 -11.54 9.03 -12.65
C LYS A 95 -10.33 9.89 -12.31
N ILE A 96 -10.03 10.09 -11.03
CA ILE A 96 -8.80 10.76 -10.57
C ILE A 96 -7.57 9.94 -10.92
N ASN A 97 -7.61 8.61 -10.75
CA ASN A 97 -6.51 7.72 -11.16
C ASN A 97 -6.24 7.80 -12.67
N ILE A 98 -7.31 7.76 -13.48
CA ILE A 98 -7.19 7.90 -14.94
C ILE A 98 -6.61 9.27 -15.32
N ALA A 99 -7.15 10.35 -14.75
CA ALA A 99 -6.66 11.70 -15.03
C ALA A 99 -5.20 11.89 -14.59
N PHE A 100 -4.79 11.33 -13.46
CA PHE A 100 -3.40 11.35 -13.02
C PHE A 100 -2.49 10.55 -13.98
N GLY A 101 -2.89 9.34 -14.39
CA GLY A 101 -2.16 8.53 -15.38
C GLY A 101 -1.98 9.25 -16.72
N ASN A 102 -2.97 10.05 -17.12
CA ASN A 102 -2.92 10.90 -18.32
C ASN A 102 -2.14 12.22 -18.11
N ASN A 103 -1.56 12.46 -16.94
CA ASN A 103 -0.90 13.71 -16.54
C ASN A 103 -1.81 14.95 -16.55
N GLU A 104 -3.11 14.76 -16.33
CA GLU A 104 -4.12 15.83 -16.27
C GLU A 104 -4.22 16.45 -14.86
N ILE A 105 -3.85 15.68 -13.83
CA ILE A 105 -3.82 16.12 -12.42
C ILE A 105 -2.38 16.06 -11.91
N ASN A 106 -1.98 17.06 -11.13
CA ASN A 106 -0.66 17.13 -10.53
C ASN A 106 -0.57 16.26 -9.25
N GLU A 107 0.60 15.64 -9.03
CA GLU A 107 0.91 14.83 -7.84
C GLU A 107 0.57 15.53 -6.51
N LYS A 108 0.72 16.86 -6.45
CA LYS A 108 0.48 17.63 -5.24
C LYS A 108 -0.96 17.56 -4.75
N TYR A 109 -1.90 17.28 -5.65
CA TYR A 109 -3.31 17.09 -5.31
C TYR A 109 -3.70 15.61 -5.34
N TYR A 110 -3.09 14.81 -6.21
CA TYR A 110 -3.42 13.40 -6.38
C TYR A 110 -3.25 12.60 -5.08
N TYR A 111 -2.05 12.61 -4.49
CA TYR A 111 -1.75 11.79 -3.31
C TYR A 111 -2.57 12.17 -2.06
N PRO A 112 -2.79 13.47 -1.73
CA PRO A 112 -3.66 13.83 -0.63
C PRO A 112 -5.13 13.45 -0.84
N VAL A 113 -5.62 13.52 -2.07
CA VAL A 113 -7.01 13.11 -2.40
C VAL A 113 -7.16 11.59 -2.30
N LEU A 114 -6.16 10.82 -2.74
CA LEU A 114 -6.18 9.37 -2.57
C LEU A 114 -6.13 8.95 -1.10
N ALA A 115 -5.26 9.56 -0.30
CA ALA A 115 -5.23 9.31 1.15
C ALA A 115 -6.56 9.64 1.84
N PHE A 116 -7.26 10.68 1.36
CA PHE A 116 -8.62 10.97 1.83
C PHE A 116 -9.58 9.83 1.49
N PHE A 117 -9.63 9.38 0.24
CA PHE A 117 -10.55 8.32 -0.16
C PHE A 117 -10.28 6.99 0.55
N ASP A 118 -9.00 6.66 0.73
CA ASP A 118 -8.53 5.49 1.45
C ASP A 118 -9.10 5.45 2.88
N ILE A 119 -8.92 6.52 3.66
CA ILE A 119 -9.50 6.61 5.01
C ILE A 119 -11.04 6.73 4.98
N TYR A 120 -11.60 7.40 3.97
CA TYR A 120 -13.04 7.67 3.87
C TYR A 120 -13.85 6.39 3.67
N GLU A 121 -13.40 5.48 2.80
CA GLU A 121 -14.11 4.24 2.50
C GLU A 121 -14.21 3.29 3.69
N ASN A 122 -13.26 3.38 4.63
CA ASN A 122 -13.21 2.53 5.82
C ASN A 122 -14.44 2.65 6.71
N THR A 123 -15.21 3.73 6.59
CA THR A 123 -16.51 3.83 7.26
C THR A 123 -17.41 2.66 6.87
N ASP A 124 -17.50 2.35 5.58
CA ASP A 124 -18.35 1.28 5.06
C ASP A 124 -17.75 -0.09 5.34
N GLU A 125 -16.43 -0.23 5.19
CA GLU A 125 -15.73 -1.49 5.43
C GLU A 125 -15.79 -1.92 6.90
N ASN A 126 -15.59 -0.97 7.82
CA ASN A 126 -15.72 -1.23 9.25
C ASN A 126 -17.16 -1.57 9.64
N LEU A 127 -18.16 -0.94 9.01
CA LEU A 127 -19.57 -1.32 9.18
C LEU A 127 -19.84 -2.73 8.65
N GLU A 128 -19.21 -3.13 7.54
CA GLU A 128 -19.30 -4.48 7.00
C GLU A 128 -18.71 -5.51 7.97
N VAL A 129 -17.51 -5.28 8.51
CA VAL A 129 -16.91 -6.16 9.54
C VAL A 129 -17.83 -6.28 10.75
N LYS A 130 -18.32 -5.16 11.30
CA LYS A 130 -19.26 -5.14 12.44
C LYS A 130 -20.53 -5.95 12.13
N SER A 131 -21.04 -5.85 10.90
CA SER A 131 -22.20 -6.61 10.44
C SER A 131 -21.92 -8.11 10.38
N ILE A 132 -20.81 -8.52 9.77
CA ILE A 132 -20.39 -9.92 9.66
C ILE A 132 -20.25 -10.54 11.06
N VAL A 133 -19.48 -9.89 11.94
CA VAL A 133 -19.23 -10.38 13.31
C VAL A 133 -20.53 -10.56 14.09
N LYS A 134 -21.46 -9.61 13.95
CA LYS A 134 -22.77 -9.67 14.60
C LYS A 134 -23.65 -10.79 14.02
N ASN A 135 -23.77 -10.87 12.69
CA ASN A 135 -24.67 -11.80 12.03
C ASN A 135 -24.21 -13.26 12.20
N HIS A 136 -22.90 -13.49 12.27
CA HIS A 136 -22.33 -14.82 12.47
C HIS A 136 -21.98 -15.15 13.93
N ASN A 137 -22.20 -14.22 14.88
CA ASN A 137 -21.87 -14.36 16.31
C ASN A 137 -20.39 -14.69 16.58
N LEU A 138 -19.48 -14.09 15.81
CA LEU A 138 -18.04 -14.41 15.85
C LEU A 138 -17.36 -13.96 17.15
N ASN A 139 -18.02 -13.15 17.97
CA ASN A 139 -17.57 -12.85 19.33
C ASN A 139 -17.72 -14.03 20.30
N LYS A 140 -18.39 -15.12 19.91
CA LYS A 140 -18.72 -16.27 20.78
C LYS A 140 -18.36 -17.63 20.18
N ARG A 141 -18.02 -17.69 18.90
CA ARG A 141 -17.68 -18.93 18.20
C ARG A 141 -16.68 -18.67 17.10
N ASN A 142 -16.15 -19.76 16.57
CA ASN A 142 -15.31 -19.76 15.39
C ASN A 142 -16.13 -20.13 14.15
N LEU A 143 -15.67 -19.67 12.99
CA LEU A 143 -16.14 -20.14 11.69
C LEU A 143 -15.69 -21.58 11.45
N ASN A 144 -16.44 -22.31 10.63
CA ASN A 144 -16.07 -23.65 10.17
C ASN A 144 -15.73 -23.63 8.68
N GLU A 145 -15.20 -24.74 8.16
CA GLU A 145 -14.73 -24.85 6.76
C GLU A 145 -15.79 -24.50 5.70
N ASN A 146 -17.09 -24.68 5.99
CA ASN A 146 -18.17 -24.31 5.05
C ASN A 146 -18.47 -22.80 5.02
N GLU A 147 -17.83 -22.03 5.89
CA GLU A 147 -17.96 -20.57 5.99
C GLU A 147 -16.70 -19.86 5.48
N SER A 148 -15.91 -20.53 4.62
CA SER A 148 -14.65 -19.99 4.07
C SER A 148 -14.82 -18.62 3.41
N ASP A 149 -15.94 -18.37 2.72
CA ASP A 149 -16.18 -17.10 2.06
C ASP A 149 -16.26 -15.93 3.06
N ILE A 150 -16.76 -16.20 4.27
CA ILE A 150 -16.80 -15.20 5.36
C ILE A 150 -15.40 -15.00 5.94
N THR A 151 -14.62 -16.09 6.06
CA THR A 151 -13.22 -16.00 6.46
C THR A 151 -12.44 -15.09 5.53
N GLU A 152 -12.55 -15.33 4.22
CA GLU A 152 -11.81 -14.58 3.21
C GLU A 152 -12.24 -13.12 3.13
N LYS A 153 -13.55 -12.87 3.23
CA LYS A 153 -14.07 -11.51 3.30
C LYS A 153 -13.58 -10.75 4.52
N LEU A 154 -13.48 -11.39 5.68
CA LEU A 154 -12.89 -10.77 6.88
C LEU A 154 -11.39 -10.54 6.72
N ILE A 155 -10.65 -11.43 6.04
CA ILE A 155 -9.23 -11.20 5.74
C ILE A 155 -9.08 -9.99 4.81
N ASP A 156 -9.94 -9.81 3.81
CA ASP A 156 -9.95 -8.64 2.91
C ASP A 156 -10.20 -7.33 3.68
N LEU A 157 -11.15 -7.33 4.63
CA LEU A 157 -11.60 -6.14 5.37
C LEU A 157 -10.76 -5.78 6.61
N LEU A 158 -9.90 -6.67 7.11
CA LEU A 158 -9.15 -6.44 8.35
C LEU A 158 -7.68 -6.10 8.07
N PRO A 159 -7.04 -5.22 8.86
CA PRO A 159 -5.60 -4.98 8.79
C PRO A 159 -4.75 -6.26 8.80
N MET A 160 -3.68 -6.30 8.01
CA MET A 160 -2.79 -7.47 7.92
C MET A 160 -2.21 -7.89 9.29
N SER A 161 -1.95 -6.93 10.18
CA SER A 161 -1.38 -7.16 11.51
C SER A 161 -2.35 -7.75 12.54
N ASN A 162 -3.60 -7.98 12.16
CA ASN A 162 -4.60 -8.48 13.08
C ASN A 162 -4.45 -9.99 13.36
N PRO A 163 -4.70 -10.43 14.61
CA PRO A 163 -4.64 -11.84 14.95
C PRO A 163 -5.57 -12.74 14.13
N TYR A 164 -6.75 -12.25 13.74
CA TYR A 164 -7.66 -13.00 12.87
C TYR A 164 -7.05 -13.23 11.48
N VAL A 165 -6.37 -12.22 10.92
CA VAL A 165 -5.68 -12.37 9.64
C VAL A 165 -4.51 -13.36 9.79
N ASP A 166 -3.69 -13.21 10.82
CA ASP A 166 -2.57 -14.13 11.09
C ASP A 166 -3.01 -15.60 11.22
N ASP A 167 -4.13 -15.87 11.92
CA ASP A 167 -4.63 -17.22 12.15
C ASP A 167 -5.19 -17.87 10.87
N HIS A 168 -5.76 -17.09 9.96
CA HIS A 168 -6.56 -17.59 8.82
C HIS A 168 -5.88 -17.40 7.46
N ASN A 169 -4.88 -16.53 7.35
CA ASN A 169 -4.12 -16.26 6.13
C ASN A 169 -3.00 -17.30 5.88
N VAL A 170 -3.19 -18.55 6.34
CA VAL A 170 -2.20 -19.66 6.38
C VAL A 170 -2.03 -20.34 5.01
N GLN A 171 -2.17 -19.59 3.93
CA GLN A 171 -2.04 -20.11 2.56
C GLN A 171 -0.58 -20.11 2.04
N SER A 172 0.35 -19.45 2.75
CA SER A 172 1.76 -19.51 2.36
C SER A 172 2.43 -20.81 2.80
N GLU A 173 2.30 -21.28 4.05
CA GLU A 173 3.12 -22.38 4.56
C GLU A 173 2.73 -23.79 4.04
N THR A 174 1.44 -24.08 3.88
CA THR A 174 0.96 -25.41 3.46
C THR A 174 1.13 -25.66 1.96
N GLY A 175 0.87 -24.65 1.12
CA GLY A 175 1.17 -24.69 -0.32
C GLY A 175 2.66 -24.83 -0.62
N ILE A 176 3.53 -24.22 0.21
CA ILE A 176 5.00 -24.39 0.13
C ILE A 176 5.41 -25.82 0.50
N ALA A 177 4.80 -26.42 1.54
CA ALA A 177 5.17 -27.74 2.04
C ALA A 177 4.80 -28.88 1.07
N GLU A 178 3.59 -28.84 0.47
CA GLU A 178 3.18 -29.81 -0.55
C GLU A 178 4.01 -29.65 -1.84
N TYR A 179 4.40 -28.43 -2.20
CA TYR A 179 5.23 -28.16 -3.37
C TYR A 179 6.69 -28.59 -3.21
N ASN A 180 7.31 -28.34 -2.03
CA ASN A 180 8.67 -28.82 -1.73
C ASN A 180 8.78 -30.35 -1.83
N ALA A 181 7.70 -31.09 -1.60
CA ALA A 181 7.67 -32.54 -1.79
C ALA A 181 7.71 -32.96 -3.28
N ILE A 182 7.23 -32.12 -4.20
CA ILE A 182 7.23 -32.37 -5.65
C ILE A 182 8.58 -31.98 -6.27
N TYR A 183 9.19 -30.87 -5.84
CA TYR A 183 10.40 -30.31 -6.44
C TYR A 183 11.71 -30.99 -6.01
N ASN A 184 11.78 -31.61 -4.82
CA ASN A 184 12.98 -32.30 -4.31
C ASN A 184 13.36 -33.59 -5.08
N ASN A 185 12.88 -33.77 -6.32
CA ASN A 185 13.25 -34.83 -7.26
C ASN A 185 14.19 -34.36 -8.40
N SER A 186 14.70 -33.12 -8.37
CA SER A 186 15.64 -32.62 -9.39
C SER A 186 17.12 -32.97 -9.08
N ASP A 187 17.90 -33.19 -10.14
CA ASP A 187 19.28 -33.72 -10.18
C ASP A 187 20.28 -32.88 -9.34
N PRO A 188 21.06 -33.50 -8.42
CA PRO A 188 22.01 -32.80 -7.55
C PRO A 188 23.28 -32.25 -8.24
N ASN A 189 23.39 -32.29 -9.57
CA ASN A 189 24.61 -31.90 -10.30
C ASN A 189 24.54 -30.61 -11.14
N GLU A 190 23.46 -29.81 -11.04
CA GLU A 190 23.37 -28.50 -11.71
C GLU A 190 24.22 -27.43 -10.99
N PRO A 191 24.93 -26.55 -11.71
CA PRO A 191 25.77 -25.50 -11.10
C PRO A 191 24.90 -24.44 -10.39
N GLU A 192 25.03 -24.36 -9.06
CA GLU A 192 24.31 -23.41 -8.19
C GLU A 192 24.75 -21.94 -8.40
N ILE A 193 24.20 -21.27 -9.40
CA ILE A 193 23.78 -19.87 -9.18
C ILE A 193 22.54 -20.00 -8.30
N SER A 194 22.54 -19.40 -7.10
CA SER A 194 21.39 -19.57 -6.18
C SER A 194 20.10 -19.26 -6.94
N THR A 195 19.11 -20.17 -6.92
CA THR A 195 17.81 -20.06 -7.61
C THR A 195 17.18 -18.67 -7.52
N PHE A 196 17.38 -18.03 -6.37
CA PHE A 196 16.98 -16.66 -6.07
C PHE A 196 17.60 -15.60 -7.01
N THR A 197 18.88 -15.74 -7.36
CA THR A 197 19.58 -14.81 -8.25
C THR A 197 19.03 -14.89 -9.68
N TYR A 198 18.75 -16.09 -10.20
CA TYR A 198 18.15 -16.24 -11.53
C TYR A 198 16.73 -15.66 -11.57
N ALA A 199 15.91 -16.04 -10.58
CA ALA A 199 14.56 -15.53 -10.40
C ALA A 199 14.49 -14.00 -10.37
N LYS A 200 15.41 -13.38 -9.62
CA LYS A 200 15.57 -11.91 -9.58
C LYS A 200 15.84 -11.32 -10.95
N PHE A 201 16.77 -11.88 -11.73
CA PHE A 201 17.09 -11.33 -13.05
C PHE A 201 15.96 -11.54 -14.06
N ALA A 202 15.25 -12.66 -13.99
CA ALA A 202 14.06 -12.91 -14.83
C ALA A 202 12.93 -11.92 -14.50
N ALA A 203 12.68 -11.67 -13.21
CA ALA A 203 11.71 -10.67 -12.76
C ALA A 203 12.07 -9.27 -13.26
N ILE A 204 13.34 -8.87 -13.11
CA ILE A 204 13.84 -7.58 -13.62
C ILE A 204 13.64 -7.49 -15.14
N ALA A 205 14.10 -8.48 -15.90
CA ALA A 205 13.95 -8.47 -17.35
C ALA A 205 12.48 -8.38 -17.80
N TYR A 206 11.56 -9.08 -17.13
CA TYR A 206 10.13 -8.98 -17.41
C TYR A 206 9.61 -7.57 -17.10
N ALA A 207 9.94 -7.03 -15.93
CA ALA A 207 9.49 -5.72 -15.50
C ALA A 207 10.00 -4.60 -16.44
N GLU A 208 11.28 -4.64 -16.84
CA GLU A 208 11.86 -3.68 -17.78
C GLU A 208 11.19 -3.74 -19.16
N TYR A 209 10.75 -4.92 -19.60
CA TYR A 209 10.14 -5.08 -20.92
C TYR A 209 8.67 -4.64 -20.96
N TYR A 210 7.87 -5.00 -19.94
CA TYR A 210 6.42 -4.83 -19.97
C TYR A 210 5.91 -3.60 -19.22
N SER A 211 6.74 -2.90 -18.45
CA SER A 211 6.35 -1.74 -17.63
C SER A 211 5.75 -0.55 -18.38
N GLU A 212 6.18 -0.30 -19.62
CA GLU A 212 5.63 0.77 -20.47
C GLU A 212 4.65 0.23 -21.54
N HIS A 213 4.48 -1.10 -21.61
CA HIS A 213 3.64 -1.77 -22.60
C HIS A 213 3.08 -3.06 -22.00
N ALA A 214 1.83 -3.03 -21.54
CA ALA A 214 1.21 -4.18 -20.90
C ALA A 214 1.17 -5.44 -21.79
N SER A 215 1.35 -6.61 -21.18
CA SER A 215 1.31 -7.92 -21.85
C SER A 215 -0.14 -8.37 -22.12
N GLU A 216 -0.89 -7.59 -22.88
CA GLU A 216 -2.33 -7.81 -23.16
C GLU A 216 -2.62 -9.15 -23.86
N SER A 217 -1.61 -9.77 -24.46
CA SER A 217 -1.72 -11.08 -25.10
C SER A 217 -1.80 -12.25 -24.12
N ASN A 218 -1.33 -12.08 -22.87
CA ASN A 218 -1.27 -13.14 -21.86
C ASN A 218 -2.06 -12.80 -20.58
N TYR A 219 -2.31 -11.52 -20.33
CA TYR A 219 -2.97 -11.02 -19.13
C TYR A 219 -4.00 -9.93 -19.46
N PRO A 220 -5.13 -9.86 -18.72
CA PRO A 220 -5.98 -8.68 -18.78
C PRO A 220 -5.20 -7.44 -18.31
N TYR A 221 -5.51 -6.28 -18.88
CA TYR A 221 -4.99 -4.98 -18.45
C TYR A 221 -6.11 -4.15 -17.83
N TYR A 222 -5.88 -3.64 -16.63
CA TYR A 222 -6.84 -2.81 -15.89
C TYR A 222 -6.40 -1.34 -15.89
N ASN A 223 -6.84 -0.57 -16.88
CA ASN A 223 -6.45 0.84 -17.03
C ASN A 223 -6.67 1.64 -15.73
N GLY A 224 -5.59 2.23 -15.18
CA GLY A 224 -5.60 2.99 -13.94
C GLY A 224 -5.64 2.16 -12.63
N ALA A 225 -5.60 0.83 -12.72
CA ALA A 225 -5.70 -0.08 -11.57
C ALA A 225 -4.88 -1.39 -11.76
N ASP A 226 -3.90 -1.41 -12.67
CA ASP A 226 -3.18 -2.65 -13.05
C ASP A 226 -1.95 -2.95 -12.18
N CYS A 227 -1.68 -2.13 -11.15
CA CYS A 227 -0.44 -2.19 -10.38
C CYS A 227 -0.14 -3.59 -9.82
N THR A 228 -1.08 -4.22 -9.12
CA THR A 228 -0.87 -5.55 -8.53
C THR A 228 -0.90 -6.65 -9.58
N ASN A 229 -1.76 -6.53 -10.60
CA ASN A 229 -1.77 -7.48 -11.70
C ASN A 229 -0.38 -7.53 -12.38
N PHE A 230 0.21 -6.37 -12.69
CA PHE A 230 1.56 -6.28 -13.22
C PHE A 230 2.62 -6.85 -12.28
N VAL A 231 2.60 -6.46 -11.00
CA VAL A 231 3.56 -6.98 -10.02
C VAL A 231 3.43 -8.49 -9.84
N SER A 232 2.21 -9.04 -9.94
CA SER A 232 1.97 -10.48 -9.96
C SER A 232 2.54 -11.16 -11.21
N GLN A 233 2.41 -10.53 -12.39
CA GLN A 233 3.08 -11.01 -13.61
C GLN A 233 4.60 -11.04 -13.46
N VAL A 234 5.19 -9.97 -12.90
CA VAL A 234 6.64 -9.88 -12.62
C VAL A 234 7.07 -10.98 -11.65
N ALA A 235 6.28 -11.23 -10.60
CA ALA A 235 6.47 -12.33 -9.67
C ALA A 235 6.45 -13.70 -10.37
N PHE A 236 5.43 -13.94 -11.19
CA PHE A 236 5.24 -15.22 -11.87
C PHE A 236 6.36 -15.51 -12.88
N ASN A 237 6.66 -14.52 -13.74
CA ASN A 237 7.74 -14.63 -14.72
C ASN A 237 9.14 -14.56 -14.08
N GLY A 238 9.22 -14.07 -12.84
CA GLY A 238 10.37 -14.22 -11.96
C GLY A 238 10.53 -15.61 -11.33
N GLY A 239 9.59 -16.53 -11.54
CA GLY A 239 9.63 -17.89 -11.01
C GLY A 239 8.88 -18.11 -9.70
N LYS A 240 8.00 -17.18 -9.27
CA LYS A 240 6.98 -17.51 -8.25
C LYS A 240 5.90 -18.38 -8.89
N MET A 241 5.52 -19.46 -8.21
CA MET A 241 4.52 -20.38 -8.73
C MET A 241 3.11 -20.04 -8.27
N TYR A 242 2.13 -20.47 -9.07
CA TYR A 242 0.75 -20.47 -8.64
C TYR A 242 0.56 -21.31 -7.39
N ILE A 243 -0.24 -20.76 -6.48
CA ILE A 243 -0.76 -21.49 -5.33
C ILE A 243 -2.26 -21.53 -5.57
N GLN A 244 -2.76 -22.65 -6.07
CA GLN A 244 -4.17 -22.83 -6.40
C GLN A 244 -4.71 -24.04 -5.64
N PRO A 245 -5.37 -23.85 -4.48
CA PRO A 245 -5.98 -24.98 -3.78
C PRO A 245 -7.28 -25.45 -4.44
N ASN A 246 -7.96 -24.60 -5.23
CA ASN A 246 -9.16 -24.99 -5.96
C ASN A 246 -9.43 -24.07 -7.18
N PRO A 247 -9.44 -24.60 -8.43
CA PRO A 247 -9.81 -23.81 -9.60
C PRO A 247 -11.30 -23.42 -9.55
N GLY A 248 -11.57 -22.18 -9.16
CA GLY A 248 -12.92 -21.59 -9.14
C GLY A 248 -13.19 -20.65 -7.97
N ASN A 249 -12.44 -20.76 -6.87
CA ASN A 249 -12.54 -19.81 -5.77
C ASN A 249 -11.46 -18.71 -5.92
N LYS A 250 -11.89 -17.50 -6.29
CA LYS A 250 -10.98 -16.35 -6.46
C LYS A 250 -10.40 -15.86 -5.14
N GLU A 251 -11.02 -16.15 -4.01
CA GLU A 251 -10.59 -15.67 -2.70
C GLU A 251 -9.28 -16.31 -2.23
N ILE A 252 -9.01 -17.53 -2.71
CA ILE A 252 -7.99 -18.41 -2.16
C ILE A 252 -6.83 -18.60 -3.14
N GLY A 253 -5.61 -18.57 -2.59
CA GLY A 253 -4.38 -18.83 -3.32
C GLY A 253 -3.81 -17.58 -3.98
N TRP A 254 -2.87 -17.76 -4.90
CA TRP A 254 -2.31 -16.73 -5.78
C TRP A 254 -2.13 -17.33 -7.17
N TRP A 255 -3.02 -16.99 -8.11
CA TRP A 255 -3.06 -17.63 -9.42
C TRP A 255 -3.78 -16.78 -10.48
N HIS A 256 -3.46 -17.03 -11.75
CA HIS A 256 -4.27 -16.61 -12.89
C HIS A 256 -4.39 -17.77 -13.89
N THR A 257 -5.48 -17.81 -14.66
CA THR A 257 -5.60 -18.75 -15.79
C THR A 257 -4.96 -18.14 -17.04
N PRO A 258 -4.13 -18.89 -17.78
CA PRO A 258 -3.52 -18.39 -19.01
C PRO A 258 -4.57 -18.10 -20.10
N LEU A 259 -4.25 -17.16 -20.98
CA LEU A 259 -5.02 -16.88 -22.20
C LEU A 259 -4.90 -18.05 -23.19
N MET A 260 -5.81 -19.02 -23.08
CA MET A 260 -5.92 -20.16 -24.01
C MET A 260 -7.32 -20.21 -24.64
N GLN A 261 -7.39 -20.57 -25.92
CA GLN A 261 -8.65 -20.67 -26.64
C GLN A 261 -9.58 -21.69 -25.94
N GLY A 262 -10.75 -21.22 -25.50
CA GLY A 262 -11.73 -22.05 -24.78
C GLY A 262 -11.58 -22.05 -23.25
N VAL A 263 -10.61 -21.31 -22.69
CA VAL A 263 -10.48 -21.09 -21.24
C VAL A 263 -11.05 -19.72 -20.88
N THR A 264 -11.98 -19.69 -19.92
CA THR A 264 -12.45 -18.43 -19.34
C THR A 264 -11.35 -17.84 -18.47
N GLN A 265 -10.96 -16.61 -18.75
CA GLN A 265 -10.00 -15.88 -17.92
C GLN A 265 -10.54 -15.71 -16.50
N ALA A 266 -9.73 -16.09 -15.53
CA ALA A 266 -9.98 -15.87 -14.12
C ALA A 266 -8.65 -15.75 -13.37
N GLU A 267 -8.71 -15.06 -12.24
CA GLU A 267 -7.57 -14.77 -11.39
C GLU A 267 -8.03 -14.68 -9.93
N SER A 268 -7.12 -14.98 -9.01
CA SER A 268 -7.39 -14.80 -7.58
C SER A 268 -7.37 -13.32 -7.20
N ILE A 269 -8.04 -12.98 -6.11
CA ILE A 269 -8.05 -11.61 -5.59
C ILE A 269 -6.63 -11.17 -5.19
N SER A 270 -5.84 -12.07 -4.60
CA SER A 270 -4.42 -11.84 -4.30
C SER A 270 -3.54 -11.60 -5.54
N TRP A 271 -3.99 -11.95 -6.74
CA TRP A 271 -3.28 -11.67 -7.98
C TRP A 271 -3.49 -10.21 -8.43
N ILE A 272 -4.68 -9.66 -8.20
CA ILE A 272 -5.09 -8.34 -8.74
C ILE A 272 -5.27 -7.23 -7.71
N ARG A 273 -5.36 -7.52 -6.40
CA ARG A 273 -5.55 -6.51 -5.34
C ARG A 273 -4.32 -6.37 -4.46
N ALA A 274 -3.84 -5.15 -4.30
CA ALA A 274 -2.61 -4.82 -3.58
C ALA A 274 -2.61 -5.37 -2.15
N ASP A 275 -3.63 -5.03 -1.37
CA ASP A 275 -3.77 -5.50 0.01
C ASP A 275 -3.74 -7.03 0.14
N ARG A 276 -4.50 -7.74 -0.71
CA ARG A 276 -4.51 -9.21 -0.71
C ARG A 276 -3.19 -9.80 -1.19
N PHE A 277 -2.49 -9.17 -2.13
CA PHE A 277 -1.14 -9.57 -2.54
C PHE A 277 -0.14 -9.46 -1.39
N VAL A 278 -0.13 -8.32 -0.68
CA VAL A 278 0.79 -8.09 0.43
C VAL A 278 0.47 -9.00 1.61
N LYS A 279 -0.81 -9.19 1.96
CA LYS A 279 -1.24 -10.16 2.97
C LYS A 279 -0.80 -11.57 2.61
N PHE A 280 -1.01 -11.99 1.36
CA PHE A 280 -0.68 -13.34 0.92
C PHE A 280 0.82 -13.64 1.02
N TRP A 281 1.67 -12.70 0.61
CA TRP A 281 3.12 -12.88 0.62
C TRP A 281 3.78 -12.48 1.95
N GLY A 282 3.16 -11.58 2.70
CA GLY A 282 3.69 -10.95 3.91
C GLY A 282 4.78 -9.90 3.63
N THR A 283 5.19 -9.18 4.67
CA THR A 283 6.19 -8.10 4.60
C THR A 283 7.53 -8.49 5.27
N GLN A 284 8.64 -7.92 4.78
CA GLN A 284 9.99 -8.01 5.38
C GLN A 284 10.34 -6.75 6.16
N LEU A 285 9.80 -5.62 5.72
CA LEU A 285 9.94 -4.31 6.32
C LEU A 285 8.60 -3.60 6.14
N GLU A 286 8.16 -2.94 7.19
CA GLU A 286 7.15 -1.90 7.14
C GLU A 286 7.75 -0.64 7.76
N THR A 287 7.61 0.49 7.09
CA THR A 287 8.12 1.76 7.62
C THR A 287 7.31 2.90 7.08
N THR A 288 7.08 3.90 7.92
CA THR A 288 6.53 5.16 7.47
C THR A 288 7.65 6.08 6.96
N SER A 289 8.93 5.86 7.27
CA SER A 289 9.98 6.76 6.77
C SER A 289 10.45 6.40 5.35
N PHE A 290 10.23 7.27 4.36
CA PHE A 290 10.69 7.02 2.99
C PHE A 290 12.22 6.99 2.90
N ARG A 291 12.91 7.74 3.75
CA ARG A 291 14.37 7.66 3.87
C ARG A 291 14.84 6.27 4.31
N THR A 292 14.14 5.65 5.26
CA THR A 292 14.45 4.28 5.72
C THR A 292 14.11 3.26 4.63
N PHE A 293 12.97 3.45 3.97
CA PHE A 293 12.52 2.62 2.87
C PHE A 293 13.53 2.61 1.71
N SER A 294 13.84 3.78 1.15
CA SER A 294 14.80 3.95 0.05
C SER A 294 16.23 3.47 0.38
N ALA A 295 16.66 3.59 1.64
CA ALA A 295 17.94 3.04 2.08
C ALA A 295 17.97 1.50 2.12
N THR A 296 16.81 0.86 2.22
CA THR A 296 16.68 -0.60 2.38
C THR A 296 16.34 -1.32 1.08
N VAL A 297 15.51 -0.72 0.21
CA VAL A 297 15.10 -1.32 -1.08
C VAL A 297 16.32 -1.64 -1.95
N ARG A 298 16.25 -2.70 -2.74
CA ARG A 298 17.27 -3.13 -3.70
C ARG A 298 16.58 -3.65 -4.96
N SER A 299 17.29 -3.63 -6.09
CA SER A 299 16.82 -4.25 -7.34
C SER A 299 16.32 -5.68 -7.07
N GLY A 300 15.14 -6.01 -7.60
CA GLY A 300 14.42 -7.25 -7.33
C GLY A 300 13.49 -7.22 -6.11
N ASP A 301 13.32 -6.08 -5.43
CA ASP A 301 12.30 -5.93 -4.38
C ASP A 301 10.90 -5.72 -4.96
N TYR A 302 9.94 -6.41 -4.36
CA TYR A 302 8.52 -6.13 -4.51
C TYR A 302 8.16 -5.14 -3.41
N ILE A 303 7.51 -4.05 -3.80
CA ILE A 303 7.24 -2.94 -2.90
C ILE A 303 5.77 -2.61 -2.88
N SER A 304 5.30 -2.10 -1.75
CA SER A 304 3.91 -1.64 -1.60
C SER A 304 3.82 -0.36 -0.78
N VAL A 305 2.72 0.35 -0.94
CA VAL A 305 2.36 1.48 -0.10
C VAL A 305 0.88 1.41 0.30
N ASP A 306 0.65 1.71 1.57
CA ASP A 306 -0.64 2.00 2.22
C ASP A 306 -0.71 3.53 2.29
N MET A 307 -1.51 4.16 1.42
CA MET A 307 -1.49 5.59 1.13
C MET A 307 -1.97 6.42 2.32
N GLY A 308 -2.97 5.94 3.05
CA GLY A 308 -3.54 6.61 4.22
C GLY A 308 -2.97 6.14 5.55
N ASP A 309 -2.09 5.14 5.60
CA ASP A 309 -1.64 4.41 6.80
C ASP A 309 -2.81 3.81 7.59
N ASP A 310 -3.80 3.28 6.88
CA ASP A 310 -5.10 2.86 7.43
C ASP A 310 -5.15 1.37 7.83
N GLY A 311 -4.16 0.59 7.41
CA GLY A 311 -4.05 -0.85 7.62
C GLY A 311 -4.23 -1.71 6.36
N LYS A 312 -4.54 -1.13 5.20
CA LYS A 312 -4.67 -1.78 3.89
C LYS A 312 -3.64 -1.27 2.90
N TRP A 313 -3.15 -2.14 2.02
CA TRP A 313 -2.19 -1.76 1.00
C TRP A 313 -2.90 -1.38 -0.31
N ASP A 314 -2.60 -0.20 -0.84
CA ASP A 314 -3.28 0.37 -2.02
C ASP A 314 -2.56 0.10 -3.32
N HIS A 315 -1.23 0.09 -3.26
CA HIS A 315 -0.43 0.13 -4.47
C HIS A 315 0.81 -0.74 -4.36
N CYS A 316 1.18 -1.36 -5.48
CA CYS A 316 2.36 -2.21 -5.60
C CYS A 316 3.27 -1.72 -6.73
N GLY A 317 4.58 -1.91 -6.57
CA GLY A 317 5.58 -1.69 -7.60
C GLY A 317 6.69 -2.73 -7.54
N PHE A 318 7.60 -2.66 -8.50
CA PHE A 318 8.78 -3.53 -8.54
C PHE A 318 10.04 -2.73 -8.80
N VAL A 319 11.08 -2.95 -7.98
CA VAL A 319 12.36 -2.24 -8.08
C VAL A 319 13.24 -2.94 -9.12
N THR A 320 13.53 -2.28 -10.23
CA THR A 320 14.41 -2.84 -11.29
C THR A 320 15.86 -2.46 -11.09
N ASP A 321 16.13 -1.30 -10.50
CA ASP A 321 17.49 -0.82 -10.23
C ASP A 321 17.58 -0.03 -8.92
N TRP A 322 18.76 0.07 -8.36
CA TRP A 322 19.04 0.84 -7.14
C TRP A 322 20.44 1.41 -7.21
N ASN A 323 20.59 2.68 -6.83
CA ASN A 323 21.90 3.29 -6.71
C ASN A 323 22.04 3.99 -5.35
N ASN A 324 23.27 4.32 -4.98
CA ASN A 324 23.56 5.01 -3.71
C ASN A 324 23.53 6.54 -3.84
N THR A 325 22.93 7.07 -4.91
CA THR A 325 22.79 8.52 -5.10
C THR A 325 21.75 9.05 -4.11
N GLU A 326 22.13 10.05 -3.32
CA GLU A 326 21.21 10.72 -2.42
C GLU A 326 20.48 11.83 -3.19
N GLU A 327 19.17 11.71 -3.27
CA GLU A 327 18.28 12.69 -3.89
C GLU A 327 17.49 13.46 -2.82
N THR A 328 16.93 14.60 -3.24
CA THR A 328 16.14 15.46 -2.35
C THR A 328 14.76 15.71 -2.95
N TYR A 329 13.73 15.24 -2.26
CA TYR A 329 12.35 15.59 -2.56
C TYR A 329 11.94 16.86 -1.83
N ASN A 330 11.29 17.78 -2.54
CA ASN A 330 10.67 18.95 -1.95
C ASN A 330 9.19 18.94 -2.29
N TYR A 331 8.38 18.84 -1.24
CA TYR A 331 6.94 18.84 -1.37
C TYR A 331 6.37 20.15 -0.81
N THR A 332 5.84 20.99 -1.68
CA THR A 332 5.15 22.22 -1.29
C THR A 332 3.65 21.98 -1.24
N PHE A 333 3.07 22.30 -0.08
CA PHE A 333 1.67 22.09 0.20
C PHE A 333 0.80 22.96 -0.72
N PRO A 334 -0.26 22.43 -1.35
CA PRO A 334 -1.24 23.24 -2.06
C PRO A 334 -1.79 24.34 -1.16
N ASN A 335 -1.85 25.56 -1.68
CA ASN A 335 -2.35 26.74 -0.96
C ASN A 335 -1.57 27.11 0.32
N SER A 336 -0.36 26.57 0.51
CA SER A 336 0.50 26.89 1.65
C SER A 336 1.92 27.19 1.20
N SER A 337 2.62 28.05 1.95
CA SER A 337 4.04 28.33 1.75
C SER A 337 4.94 27.28 2.41
N SER A 338 4.36 26.33 3.14
CA SER A 338 5.08 25.25 3.80
C SER A 338 5.65 24.30 2.76
N THR A 339 6.89 23.85 2.98
CA THR A 339 7.54 22.84 2.16
C THR A 339 8.18 21.82 3.09
N ILE A 340 7.93 20.53 2.85
CA ILE A 340 8.73 19.47 3.44
C ILE A 340 9.87 19.14 2.49
N THR A 341 11.07 19.05 3.04
CA THR A 341 12.26 18.57 2.34
C THR A 341 12.66 17.23 2.92
N MET A 342 12.82 16.23 2.06
CA MET A 342 13.21 14.87 2.43
C MET A 342 14.37 14.38 1.58
N LYS A 343 15.28 13.64 2.20
CA LYS A 343 16.40 12.99 1.51
C LYS A 343 16.18 11.49 1.42
N TYR A 344 16.53 10.90 0.28
CA TYR A 344 16.36 9.47 0.02
C TYR A 344 17.45 8.94 -0.91
N HIS A 345 17.62 7.62 -0.99
CA HIS A 345 18.49 6.98 -1.98
C HIS A 345 17.69 6.64 -3.24
N ASP A 346 18.19 6.99 -4.42
CA ASP A 346 17.41 6.81 -5.65
C ASP A 346 17.36 5.35 -6.12
N PHE A 347 16.21 4.97 -6.69
CA PHE A 347 15.96 3.64 -7.21
C PHE A 347 14.97 3.70 -8.36
N LYS A 348 15.01 2.67 -9.22
CA LYS A 348 14.17 2.60 -10.42
C LYS A 348 12.99 1.67 -10.19
N ILE A 349 11.79 2.15 -10.45
CA ILE A 349 10.54 1.41 -10.24
C ILE A 349 9.88 1.14 -11.60
N ALA A 350 9.39 -0.08 -11.77
CA ALA A 350 8.42 -0.47 -12.77
C ALA A 350 7.02 -0.57 -12.13
N GLN A 351 6.01 0.08 -12.71
CA GLN A 351 4.61 0.04 -12.24
C GLN A 351 3.60 0.34 -13.35
N HIS A 352 2.35 -0.12 -13.19
CA HIS A 352 1.24 0.14 -14.13
C HIS A 352 0.14 1.06 -13.57
N THR A 353 0.49 2.06 -12.74
CA THR A 353 -0.44 3.17 -12.45
C THR A 353 -0.47 4.16 -13.61
N SER A 354 0.68 4.34 -14.27
CA SER A 354 0.91 5.24 -15.40
C SER A 354 1.77 4.59 -16.49
N ASP A 355 1.91 3.26 -16.44
CA ASP A 355 2.78 2.44 -17.29
C ASP A 355 4.20 3.03 -17.40
N THR A 356 4.89 3.04 -16.26
CA THR A 356 6.16 3.73 -16.09
C THR A 356 7.29 2.82 -15.65
N HIS A 357 8.48 3.13 -16.18
CA HIS A 357 9.76 2.55 -15.76
C HIS A 357 10.82 3.63 -15.59
N ASP A 358 10.88 4.21 -14.40
CA ASP A 358 11.74 5.38 -14.19
C ASP A 358 12.31 5.43 -12.78
N TRP A 359 13.31 6.29 -12.61
CA TRP A 359 13.88 6.59 -11.30
C TRP A 359 12.83 7.29 -10.45
N VAL A 360 12.86 7.05 -9.14
CA VAL A 360 12.00 7.75 -8.17
C VAL A 360 12.20 9.26 -8.28
N SER A 361 13.43 9.71 -8.52
CA SER A 361 13.75 11.11 -8.79
C SER A 361 13.12 11.73 -10.04
N SER A 362 12.50 10.91 -10.90
CA SER A 362 11.70 11.40 -12.02
C SER A 362 10.31 11.84 -11.55
N SER A 363 9.72 12.80 -12.26
CA SER A 363 8.35 13.25 -12.00
C SER A 363 7.26 12.23 -12.42
N ARG A 364 7.64 10.99 -12.81
CA ARG A 364 6.73 9.94 -13.32
C ARG A 364 6.37 8.88 -12.28
N ILE A 365 7.08 8.83 -11.15
CA ILE A 365 6.99 7.74 -10.16
C ILE A 365 6.37 8.23 -8.84
N ASN A 366 6.91 9.30 -8.27
CA ASN A 366 6.36 10.04 -7.13
C ASN A 366 6.07 9.19 -5.87
N TRP A 367 6.78 8.08 -5.66
CA TRP A 367 6.62 7.24 -4.46
C TRP A 367 7.00 8.00 -3.19
N GLU A 368 7.89 8.97 -3.27
CA GLU A 368 8.26 9.84 -2.16
C GLU A 368 7.10 10.71 -1.63
N ALA A 369 6.04 10.89 -2.42
CA ALA A 369 4.86 11.65 -2.04
C ALA A 369 3.94 10.86 -1.07
N ALA A 370 4.15 9.55 -0.94
CA ALA A 370 3.22 8.66 -0.25
C ALA A 370 3.53 8.45 1.25
N GLY A 371 4.49 9.17 1.83
CA GLY A 371 4.94 8.97 3.21
C GLY A 371 4.22 9.86 4.24
N PRO A 372 4.37 9.60 5.57
CA PRO A 372 3.97 10.47 6.70
C PRO A 372 4.69 11.82 6.65
N GLU A 373 5.86 11.83 6.03
CA GLU A 373 6.72 12.97 5.79
C GLU A 373 6.25 13.75 4.55
N ALA A 374 5.21 13.31 3.84
CA ALA A 374 4.81 13.86 2.55
C ALA A 374 3.29 14.00 2.43
N ALA A 375 2.75 13.77 1.22
CA ALA A 375 1.44 14.21 0.79
C ALA A 375 0.29 13.27 1.16
N SER A 376 0.55 11.97 1.35
CA SER A 376 -0.50 10.98 1.66
C SER A 376 -0.52 10.52 3.13
N ARG A 377 0.58 10.70 3.85
CA ARG A 377 0.79 10.17 5.21
C ARG A 377 0.81 8.64 5.35
N GLY A 378 1.21 7.96 4.28
CA GLY A 378 1.17 6.52 4.18
C GLY A 378 2.33 5.77 4.83
N ARG A 379 2.34 4.45 4.59
CA ARG A 379 3.33 3.48 5.05
C ARG A 379 3.83 2.67 3.87
N TYR A 380 5.12 2.38 3.84
CA TYR A 380 5.77 1.56 2.82
C TYR A 380 6.06 0.15 3.33
N ALA A 381 6.02 -0.81 2.41
CA ALA A 381 6.44 -2.19 2.66
C ALA A 381 7.42 -2.73 1.63
N LEU A 382 8.34 -3.56 2.11
CA LEU A 382 9.02 -4.58 1.29
C LEU A 382 8.22 -5.87 1.41
N VAL A 383 7.69 -6.38 0.30
CA VAL A 383 6.95 -7.64 0.27
C VAL A 383 7.94 -8.82 0.25
N LYS A 384 7.63 -9.91 0.95
CA LYS A 384 8.53 -11.07 1.04
C LYS A 384 8.81 -11.69 -0.33
N ARG A 385 10.11 -11.80 -0.60
CA ARG A 385 10.66 -12.48 -1.76
C ARG A 385 10.69 -14.01 -1.65
N SER A 386 10.14 -14.64 -0.60
CA SER A 386 10.21 -16.11 -0.47
C SER A 386 9.45 -16.83 -1.60
N ASN A 387 9.87 -18.08 -1.88
CA ASN A 387 9.23 -19.07 -2.78
C ASN A 387 9.53 -18.95 -4.30
N PHE A 388 10.72 -18.51 -4.67
CA PHE A 388 11.20 -18.63 -6.06
C PHE A 388 11.78 -20.02 -6.33
N VAL A 389 11.46 -20.60 -7.50
CA VAL A 389 12.04 -21.88 -7.99
C VAL A 389 12.80 -21.66 -9.30
N ASN A 390 13.68 -22.62 -9.68
CA ASN A 390 14.41 -22.53 -10.94
C ASN A 390 13.40 -22.49 -12.08
N GLY A 391 13.33 -21.36 -12.79
CA GLY A 391 12.63 -21.29 -14.06
C GLY A 391 13.39 -22.13 -15.08
N GLN A 392 12.90 -23.33 -15.39
CA GLN A 392 13.14 -23.94 -16.68
C GLN A 392 11.84 -23.86 -17.47
N ASN A 393 11.84 -22.96 -18.45
CA ASN A 393 10.96 -23.06 -19.62
C ASN A 393 11.73 -23.79 -20.73
#